data_AF-A0A4Q3RCU9-F1
#
_entry.id   AF-A0A4Q3RCU9-F1
#
_cell.length_a   1.000
_cell.length_b   1.000
_cell.length_c   1.000
_cell.angle_alpha   90.00
_cell.angle_beta   90.00
_cell.angle_gamma   90.00
#
_symmetry.space_group_name_H-M   'P 1'
#
loop_
_entity.id
_entity.type
_entity.pdbx_description
1 polymer ?
#
loop_
_entity_poly.entity_id
_entity_poly.type
_entity_poly.pdbx_seq_one_letter_code
_entity_poly.pdbx_strand_id
1 'polypeptide(L)' 'MATNKTTATTASVKDFIANIPSETMRDDTRAIVSMMQEESGWEPFMYGPSIIG' A
#
# COMPACT_ATOMS: atom_id res chain seq x y z
N MET A 1 18.91 20.67 5.59
CA MET A 1 18.66 19.23 5.40
C MET A 1 17.69 19.07 4.25
N ALA A 2 17.89 18.06 3.38
CA ALA A 2 16.99 17.83 2.25
C ALA A 2 15.68 17.19 2.74
N THR A 3 14.53 17.67 2.24
CA THR A 3 13.22 17.11 2.57
C THR A 3 13.05 15.72 1.97
N ASN A 4 12.41 14.81 2.71
CA ASN A 4 12.06 13.48 2.20
C ASN A 4 11.17 13.60 0.97
N LYS A 5 11.55 12.90 -0.11
CA LYS A 5 10.81 12.91 -1.38
C LYS A 5 9.59 11.98 -1.35
N THR A 6 9.62 10.97 -0.49
CA THR A 6 8.54 10.00 -0.29
C THR A 6 7.86 10.30 1.04
N THR A 7 6.56 10.62 0.99
CA THR A 7 5.77 10.98 2.17
C THR A 7 4.45 10.23 2.14
N ALA A 8 3.96 9.87 3.33
CA ALA A 8 2.65 9.26 3.48
C ALA A 8 1.58 10.19 2.92
N THR A 9 0.63 9.63 2.20
CA THR A 9 -0.50 10.36 1.64
C THR A 9 -1.78 9.96 2.36
N THR A 10 -2.86 10.73 2.16
CA THR A 10 -4.19 10.39 2.65
C THR A 10 -4.94 9.40 1.76
N ALA A 11 -4.26 8.82 0.76
CA ALA A 11 -4.88 7.85 -0.14
C ALA A 11 -5.07 6.50 0.56
N SER A 12 -6.18 5.84 0.23
CA SER A 12 -6.58 4.55 0.80
C SER A 12 -5.91 3.40 0.07
N VAL A 13 -5.21 2.55 0.80
CA VAL A 13 -4.62 1.30 0.28
C VAL A 13 -5.71 0.38 -0.27
N LYS A 14 -6.85 0.31 0.42
CA LYS A 14 -7.99 -0.53 0.00
C LYS A 14 -8.56 -0.08 -1.35
N ASP A 15 -8.71 1.23 -1.54
CA ASP A 15 -9.25 1.78 -2.78
C ASP A 15 -8.25 1.64 -3.92
N PHE A 16 -6.95 1.77 -3.63
CA PHE A 16 -5.90 1.48 -4.61
C PHE A 16 -5.98 0.02 -5.09
N ILE A 17 -6.05 -0.95 -4.17
CA ILE A 17 -6.18 -2.37 -4.50
C ILE A 17 -7.46 -2.62 -5.31
N ALA A 18 -8.59 -2.01 -4.94
CA ALA A 18 -9.86 -2.20 -5.66
C ALA A 18 -9.79 -1.73 -7.13
N ASN A 19 -8.96 -0.73 -7.44
CA ASN A 19 -8.80 -0.18 -8.78
C ASN A 19 -7.78 -0.92 -9.66
N ILE A 20 -7.06 -1.92 -9.12
CA ILE A 20 -6.15 -2.75 -9.93
C ILE A 20 -6.99 -3.59 -10.91
N PRO A 21 -6.74 -3.52 -12.24
CA PRO A 21 -7.56 -4.23 -13.22
C PRO A 21 -7.50 -5.76 -13.09
N SER A 22 -6.30 -6.29 -12.86
CA SER A 22 -6.06 -7.74 -12.76
C SER A 22 -6.51 -8.29 -11.42
N GLU A 23 -7.37 -9.32 -11.45
CA GLU A 23 -7.84 -10.01 -10.25
C GLU A 23 -6.71 -10.70 -9.49
N THR A 24 -5.84 -11.43 -10.20
CA THR A 24 -4.67 -12.07 -9.59
C THR A 24 -3.79 -11.05 -8.86
N MET A 25 -3.55 -9.88 -9.47
CA MET A 25 -2.77 -8.84 -8.81
C MET A 25 -3.46 -8.27 -7.58
N ARG A 26 -4.80 -8.17 -7.56
CA ARG A 26 -5.54 -7.74 -6.36
C ARG A 26 -5.37 -8.74 -5.24
N ASP A 27 -5.52 -10.03 -5.53
CA ASP A 27 -5.44 -11.09 -4.54
C ASP A 27 -4.02 -11.21 -3.97
N ASP A 28 -3.01 -11.18 -4.84
CA ASP A 28 -1.60 -11.17 -4.43
C ASP A 28 -1.27 -9.96 -3.56
N THR A 29 -1.74 -8.76 -3.96
CA THR A 29 -1.49 -7.53 -3.19
C THR A 29 -2.15 -7.60 -1.80
N ARG A 30 -3.36 -8.16 -1.68
CA ARG A 30 -4.02 -8.35 -0.38
C ARG A 30 -3.25 -9.32 0.51
N ALA A 31 -2.74 -10.41 -0.06
CA ALA A 31 -1.95 -11.39 0.68
C ALA A 31 -0.64 -10.77 1.22
N ILE A 32 0.06 -10.02 0.36
CA ILE A 32 1.30 -9.32 0.75
C ILE A 32 1.03 -8.28 1.84
N VAL A 33 0.00 -7.44 1.68
CA VAL A 33 -0.35 -6.43 2.69
C VAL A 33 -0.69 -7.08 4.03
N SER A 34 -1.46 -8.16 4.03
CA SER A 34 -1.82 -8.87 5.26
C SER A 34 -0.57 -9.45 5.94
N MET A 35 0.34 -10.05 5.17
CA MET A 35 1.61 -10.58 5.69
C MET A 35 2.48 -9.48 6.28
N MET A 36 2.62 -8.33 5.60
CA MET A 36 3.44 -7.22 6.11
C MET A 36 2.84 -6.60 7.38
N GLN A 37 1.51 -6.51 7.47
CA GLN A 37 0.83 -6.07 8.70
C GLN A 37 1.07 -7.04 9.86
N GLU A 38 0.94 -8.35 9.62
CA GLU A 38 1.13 -9.38 10.65
C GLU A 38 2.56 -9.35 11.21
N GLU A 39 3.56 -9.27 10.32
CA GLU A 39 4.97 -9.29 10.73
C GLU A 39 5.43 -7.98 11.37
N SER A 40 4.92 -6.83 10.88
CA SER A 40 5.38 -5.53 11.34
C SER A 40 4.54 -4.94 12.50
N GLY A 41 3.25 -5.28 12.58
CA GLY A 41 2.27 -4.67 13.47
C GLY A 41 1.80 -3.27 13.06
N TRP A 42 2.14 -2.80 11.85
CA TRP A 42 1.78 -1.47 11.36
C TRP A 42 0.62 -1.53 10.36
N GLU A 43 -0.24 -0.51 10.41
CA GLU A 43 -1.27 -0.29 9.40
C GLU A 43 -0.64 0.21 8.09
N PRO A 44 -1.11 -0.26 6.93
CA PRO A 44 -0.53 0.09 5.64
C PRO A 44 -1.01 1.46 5.20
N PHE A 45 -0.20 2.15 4.42
CA PHE A 45 -0.56 3.46 3.88
C PHE A 45 0.08 3.72 2.52
N MET A 46 -0.49 4.67 1.79
CA MET A 46 -0.02 4.99 0.44
C MET A 46 1.12 6.01 0.46
N TYR A 47 2.18 5.71 -0.25
CA TYR A 47 3.27 6.62 -0.59
C TYR A 47 3.14 7.06 -2.06
N GLY A 48 2.54 8.22 -2.29
CA GLY A 48 2.25 8.67 -3.65
C GLY A 48 1.23 7.76 -4.36
N PRO A 49 1.26 7.69 -5.71
CA PRO A 49 0.18 7.07 -6.48
C PRO A 49 0.27 5.54 -6.61
N SER A 50 1.41 4.92 -6.28
CA SER A 50 1.68 3.53 -6.67
C SER A 50 2.52 2.72 -5.68
N ILE A 51 2.80 3.23 -4.49
CA ILE A 51 3.60 2.53 -3.48
C ILE A 51 2.73 2.33 -2.24
N ILE A 52 2.58 1.07 -1.81
CA ILE A 52 2.00 0.72 -0.51
C ILE A 52 3.17 0.53 0.45
N GLY A 53 3.08 1.22 1.58
CA GLY A 53 3.99 1.13 2.72
C GLY A 53 3.37 0.37 3.87
#